data_AF-A0A9P8JHN6-F1
#
_entry.id   AF-A0A9P8JHN6-F1
#
_cell.length_a   1.000
_cell.length_b   1.000
_cell.length_c   1.000
_cell.angle_alpha   90.00
_cell.angle_beta   90.00
_cell.angle_gamma   90.00
#
_symmetry.space_group_name_H-M   'P 1'
#
loop_
_entity.id
_entity.type
_entity.pdbx_description
1 polymer ?
#
loop_
_entity_poly.entity_id
_entity_poly.type
_entity_poly.pdbx_seq_one_letter_code
_entity_poly.pdbx_strand_id
1 'polypeptide(L)'
;MPTKSLLLVFIHGFKGGDHTFDGFPDHFRTLVQNALPKINVLSIVYPKFETQGDLNECVAKFHGWLLNKCIDLEVANGTPSPT
;
A
#
# COMPACT_ATOMS: atom_id res chain seq x y z
N MET A 1 12.16 5.12 -20.06
CA MET A 1 12.79 5.17 -18.72
C MET A 1 11.81 4.56 -17.74
N PRO A 2 12.25 3.71 -16.79
CA PRO A 2 11.34 3.17 -15.78
C PRO A 2 10.75 4.32 -14.96
N THR A 3 9.42 4.40 -14.94
CA THR A 3 8.67 5.36 -14.14
C THR A 3 8.79 4.98 -12.67
N LYS A 4 9.35 5.87 -11.85
CA LYS A 4 9.38 5.69 -10.39
C LYS A 4 7.95 5.62 -9.88
N SER A 5 7.69 4.68 -8.96
CA SER A 5 6.40 4.54 -8.30
C SER A 5 6.50 4.94 -6.82
N LEU A 6 5.45 5.53 -6.28
CA LEU A 6 5.25 5.79 -4.85
C LEU A 6 3.98 5.06 -4.41
N LEU A 7 4.13 4.10 -3.50
CA LEU A 7 3.01 3.36 -2.91
C LEU A 7 2.65 3.95 -1.55
N LEU A 8 1.45 4.50 -1.43
CA LEU A 8 0.86 4.99 -0.20
C LEU A 8 0.08 3.84 0.47
N VAL A 9 0.49 3.46 1.67
CA VAL A 9 -0.11 2.34 2.42
C VAL A 9 -0.89 2.89 3.61
N PHE A 10 -2.19 2.61 3.65
CA PHE A 10 -3.08 3.03 4.73
C PHE A 10 -3.36 1.85 5.65
N ILE A 11 -3.08 2.01 6.93
CA ILE A 11 -3.20 0.95 7.94
C ILE A 11 -4.23 1.39 8.98
N HIS A 12 -5.26 0.59 9.19
CA HIS A 12 -6.29 0.86 10.18
C HIS A 12 -5.72 0.97 11.59
N GLY A 13 -6.13 2.00 12.33
CA GLY A 13 -5.92 2.09 13.76
C GLY A 13 -6.86 1.19 14.57
N PHE A 14 -6.82 1.31 15.90
CA PHE A 14 -7.70 0.56 16.80
C PHE A 14 -9.19 0.77 16.43
N LYS A 15 -9.94 -0.34 16.31
CA LYS A 15 -11.35 -0.40 15.87
C LYS A 15 -11.63 0.18 14.46
N GLY A 16 -10.61 0.38 13.64
CA GLY A 16 -10.81 0.70 12.23
C GLY A 16 -11.50 -0.44 11.48
N GLY A 17 -12.47 -0.09 10.64
CA GLY A 17 -13.16 -1.00 9.72
C GLY A 17 -13.16 -0.46 8.28
N ASP A 18 -14.06 -0.99 7.46
CA ASP A 18 -14.11 -0.71 6.01
C ASP A 18 -14.34 0.78 5.69
N HIS A 19 -14.92 1.52 6.64
CA HIS A 19 -15.19 2.96 6.55
C HIS A 19 -14.16 3.84 7.28
N THR A 20 -13.03 3.28 7.72
CA THR A 20 -12.00 4.08 8.44
C THR A 20 -11.51 5.25 7.60
N PHE A 21 -11.35 5.01 6.30
CA PHE A 21 -10.74 5.94 5.40
C PHE A 21 -11.71 6.49 4.36
N ASP A 22 -12.81 5.77 4.05
CA ASP A 22 -13.73 6.12 2.98
C ASP A 22 -12.98 6.58 1.71
N GLY A 23 -13.27 7.78 1.19
CA GLY A 23 -12.59 8.34 0.01
C GLY A 23 -11.25 9.03 0.29
N PHE A 24 -10.79 9.08 1.55
CA PHE A 24 -9.55 9.75 1.92
C PHE A 24 -8.30 9.23 1.19
N PRO A 25 -8.08 7.90 1.02
CA PRO A 25 -6.88 7.39 0.37
C PRO A 25 -6.76 7.85 -1.08
N ASP A 26 -7.86 7.83 -1.81
CA ASP A 26 -7.91 8.22 -3.22
C ASP A 26 -7.78 9.74 -3.38
N HIS A 27 -8.41 10.51 -2.48
CA HIS A 27 -8.24 11.96 -2.45
C HIS A 27 -6.77 12.33 -2.18
N PHE A 28 -6.14 11.73 -1.19
CA PHE A 28 -4.74 12.00 -0.86
C PHE A 28 -3.79 11.55 -1.97
N ARG A 29 -4.02 10.35 -2.55
CA ARG A 29 -3.29 9.87 -3.74
C ARG A 29 -3.33 10.91 -4.87
N THR A 30 -4.51 11.48 -5.13
CA THR A 30 -4.72 12.48 -6.19
C THR A 30 -3.94 13.76 -5.91
N LEU A 31 -3.95 14.26 -4.68
CA LEU A 31 -3.17 15.43 -4.28
C LEU A 31 -1.66 15.20 -4.46
N VAL A 32 -1.16 14.04 -4.02
CA VAL A 32 0.26 13.68 -4.15
C VAL A 32 0.65 13.48 -5.62
N GLN A 33 -0.20 12.85 -6.43
CA GLN A 33 0.02 12.67 -7.87
C GLN A 33 0.14 14.01 -8.59
N ASN A 34 -0.70 14.99 -8.24
CA ASN A 34 -0.66 16.33 -8.81
C ASN A 34 0.61 17.08 -8.39
N ALA A 35 1.07 16.89 -7.14
CA ALA A 35 2.32 17.47 -6.65
C ALA A 35 3.58 16.81 -7.27
N LEU A 36 3.49 15.54 -7.66
CA LEU A 36 4.59 14.73 -8.18
C LEU A 36 4.27 14.16 -9.58
N PRO A 37 4.16 15.01 -10.63
CA PRO A 37 3.65 14.60 -11.95
C PRO A 37 4.55 13.60 -12.71
N LYS A 38 5.78 13.35 -12.24
CA LYS A 38 6.73 12.42 -12.85
C LYS A 38 6.83 11.08 -12.12
N ILE A 39 6.02 10.86 -11.08
CA ILE A 39 5.99 9.65 -10.26
C ILE A 39 4.61 9.03 -10.39
N ASN A 40 4.53 7.72 -10.56
CA ASN A 40 3.28 6.98 -10.50
C ASN A 40 2.85 6.79 -9.04
N VAL A 41 1.75 7.40 -8.61
CA VAL A 41 1.29 7.33 -7.22
C VAL A 41 0.14 6.34 -7.09
N LEU A 42 0.29 5.38 -6.19
CA LEU A 42 -0.68 4.32 -5.90
C LEU A 42 -1.11 4.40 -4.44
N SER A 43 -2.35 4.00 -4.14
CA SER A 43 -2.88 3.90 -2.77
C SER A 43 -3.43 2.50 -2.55
N ILE A 44 -3.11 1.90 -1.40
CA ILE A 44 -3.68 0.62 -0.96
C ILE A 44 -4.04 0.68 0.52
N VAL A 45 -5.09 -0.05 0.91
CA VAL A 45 -5.55 -0.17 2.30
C VAL A 45 -5.23 -1.57 2.79
N TYR A 46 -4.53 -1.67 3.92
CA TYR A 46 -4.27 -2.94 4.58
C TYR A 46 -5.56 -3.48 5.22
N PRO A 47 -5.94 -4.76 5.01
CA PRO A 47 -7.23 -5.26 5.50
C PRO A 47 -7.40 -5.14 7.02
N LYS A 48 -8.64 -4.93 7.46
CA LYS A 48 -9.02 -4.98 8.88
C LYS A 48 -8.72 -6.36 9.49
N PHE A 49 -8.54 -6.40 10.82
CA PHE A 49 -8.21 -7.58 11.63
C PHE A 49 -6.80 -8.14 11.46
N GLU A 50 -6.11 -7.83 10.37
CA GLU A 50 -4.71 -8.21 10.16
C GLU A 50 -3.72 -7.45 11.07
N THR A 51 -4.24 -6.54 11.91
CA THR A 51 -3.51 -5.79 12.95
C THR A 51 -3.95 -6.13 14.38
N GLN A 52 -4.78 -7.17 14.57
CA GLN A 52 -5.24 -7.61 15.88
C GLN A 52 -4.48 -8.84 16.39
N GLY A 53 -4.24 -8.89 17.70
CA GLY A 53 -3.60 -10.02 18.37
C GLY A 53 -2.16 -9.74 18.73
N ASP A 54 -1.30 -10.75 18.62
CA ASP A 54 0.13 -10.60 18.91
C ASP A 54 0.79 -9.64 17.92
N LEU A 55 1.57 -8.70 18.44
CA LEU A 55 2.17 -7.64 17.62
C LEU A 55 3.19 -8.22 16.62
N ASN A 56 3.97 -9.22 17.00
CA ASN A 56 4.95 -9.81 16.08
C ASN A 56 4.24 -10.55 14.93
N GLU A 57 3.15 -11.25 15.23
CA GLU A 57 2.33 -11.89 14.20
C GLU A 57 1.71 -10.85 13.26
N CYS A 58 1.17 -9.75 13.79
CA CYS A 58 0.62 -8.66 12.98
C CYS A 58 1.68 -8.05 12.05
N VAL A 59 2.89 -7.82 12.56
CA VAL A 59 4.01 -7.29 11.78
C VAL A 59 4.42 -8.28 10.68
N ALA A 60 4.49 -9.58 10.98
CA ALA A 60 4.83 -10.60 10.00
C ALA A 60 3.80 -10.69 8.87
N LYS A 61 2.50 -10.64 9.20
CA LYS A 61 1.40 -10.61 8.23
C LYS A 61 1.46 -9.36 7.35
N PHE A 62 1.67 -8.19 7.96
CA PHE A 62 1.77 -6.93 7.24
C PHE A 62 2.96 -6.93 6.28
N HIS A 63 4.13 -7.41 6.76
CA HIS A 63 5.32 -7.53 5.94
C HIS A 63 5.09 -8.45 4.73
N GLY A 64 4.54 -9.66 4.94
CA GLY A 64 4.27 -10.60 3.85
C GLY A 64 3.28 -10.05 2.83
N TRP A 65 2.21 -9.40 3.31
CA TRP A 65 1.23 -8.75 2.45
C TRP A 65 1.85 -7.61 1.63
N LEU A 66 2.63 -6.73 2.27
CA LEU A 66 3.26 -5.61 1.59
C LEU A 66 4.30 -6.07 0.58
N LEU A 67 5.10 -7.09 0.92
CA LEU A 67 6.07 -7.69 0.03
C LEU A 67 5.40 -8.22 -1.25
N ASN A 68 4.31 -8.97 -1.12
CA ASN A 68 3.55 -9.47 -2.27
C ASN A 68 3.04 -8.32 -3.16
N LYS A 69 2.51 -7.24 -2.55
CA LYS A 69 2.08 -6.05 -3.31
C LYS A 69 3.23 -5.38 -4.06
N CYS A 70 4.40 -5.28 -3.44
CA CYS A 70 5.59 -4.74 -4.11
C CYS A 70 6.03 -5.64 -5.27
N ILE A 71 6.03 -6.96 -5.09
CA ILE A 71 6.37 -7.91 -6.17
C ILE A 71 5.41 -7.76 -7.34
N ASP A 72 4.09 -7.72 -7.10
CA ASP A 72 3.07 -7.53 -8.14
C ASP A 72 3.33 -6.24 -8.94
N LEU A 73 3.69 -5.15 -8.25
CA LEU A 73 3.99 -3.86 -8.88
C LEU A 73 5.31 -3.88 -9.67
N GLU A 74 6.35 -4.52 -9.16
CA GLU A 74 7.62 -4.66 -9.87
C GLU A 74 7.46 -5.50 -11.14
N VAL A 75 6.72 -6.61 -11.06
CA VAL A 75 6.39 -7.44 -12.23
C VAL A 75 5.58 -6.64 -13.26
N ALA A 76 4.56 -5.88 -12.81
CA ALA A 76 3.77 -5.02 -13.70
C ALA A 76 4.61 -3.91 -14.37
N ASN A 77 5.69 -3.45 -13.72
CA ASN A 77 6.64 -2.49 -14.27
C ASN A 77 7.73 -3.12 -15.16
N GLY A 78 7.68 -4.44 -15.38
CA GLY A 78 8.63 -5.17 -16.22
C GLY A 78 9.97 -5.46 -15.54
N THR A 79 10.06 -5.29 -14.22
CA THR A 79 11.22 -5.76 -13.44
C THR A 79 11.12 -7.30 -13.33
N PRO A 80 12.17 -8.06 -13.66
CA PRO A 80 12.16 -9.51 -13.45
C PRO A 80 11.98 -9.82 -11.97
N SER A 81 11.06 -10.74 -11.64
CA SER A 81 10.87 -11.21 -10.27
C SER A 81 12.19 -11.76 -9.71
N PRO A 82 12.55 -11.50 -8.43
CA PRO A 82 13.64 -12.19 -7.79
C PRO A 82 13.24 -13.66 -7.67
N THR A 83 13.91 -14.53 -8.44
CA THR A 83 13.90 -15.98 -8.22
C THR A 83 14.67 -16.34 -6.97
#